data_AF-A0A6A7AIT7-F1
#
_entry.id   AF-A0A6A7AIT7-F1
#
_cell.length_a   1.000
_cell.length_b   1.000
_cell.length_c   1.000
_cell.angle_alpha   90.00
_cell.angle_beta   90.00
_cell.angle_gamma   90.00
#
_symmetry.space_group_name_H-M   'P 1'
#
loop_
_entity.id
_entity.type
_entity.pdbx_description
1 polymer ?
#
loop_
_entity_poly.entity_id
_entity_poly.type
_entity_poly.pdbx_seq_one_letter_code
_entity_poly.pdbx_strand_id
1 'polypeptide(L)'
;MTNSNAPQHLGDGHNWPRDQNYWHATQHGEWLSTAQIAPTHSDQTEAPVNPKAIRLLSWNIDFRVGFGRERMASALHYLGKLVTSTSPEVPIVIFFQEMVSSDLEQIQESDWVKRHFYVTDHDNQNWESLTYGTTTLVDRRLSIQSVFRVPWHSGMGRDGLFVDLALSNAQQPDVDAKTLRLCNTHLESLAADPPIRPLQLAAAAQYLNRVVYVPCTLLAGDLNAIQSFDRALPSLNELTDTYLELGGQEDTEEGYTWGPQARKWSREQFGSSRMDKILFSGCLQPKNFSRIGMGLKVADDVLEEVEREVEGGFVTDHYGVMGEFELTEGWRFVGSDSERSVENGSEIS
;
A
#
# COMPACT_ATOMS: atom_id res chain seq x y z
N MET A 1 20.70 -15.99 16.15
CA MET A 1 20.07 -17.15 15.50
C MET A 1 20.28 -16.99 14.01
N THR A 2 21.07 -17.87 13.40
CA THR A 2 21.28 -17.88 11.93
C THR A 2 20.02 -18.47 11.30
N ASN A 3 19.15 -17.62 10.76
CA ASN A 3 18.01 -18.07 9.96
C ASN A 3 18.53 -18.57 8.61
N SER A 4 18.85 -19.87 8.53
CA SER A 4 19.10 -20.57 7.28
C SER A 4 17.79 -21.12 6.73
N ASN A 5 16.86 -20.25 6.34
CA ASN A 5 15.79 -20.66 5.43
C ASN A 5 16.30 -20.35 4.03
N ALA A 6 16.88 -21.36 3.39
CA ALA A 6 17.19 -21.29 1.96
C ALA A 6 15.89 -20.95 1.22
N PRO A 7 15.91 -19.96 0.30
CA PRO A 7 14.70 -19.59 -0.43
C PRO A 7 14.19 -20.81 -1.20
N GLN A 8 12.93 -21.17 -0.96
CA GLN A 8 12.33 -22.36 -1.56
C GLN A 8 11.96 -22.06 -3.00
N HIS A 9 12.48 -22.85 -3.93
CA HIS A 9 12.02 -22.85 -5.31
C HIS A 9 10.70 -23.62 -5.35
N LEU A 10 9.60 -22.93 -5.08
CA LEU A 10 8.26 -23.49 -5.27
C LEU A 10 8.03 -23.63 -6.79
N GLY A 11 7.45 -24.75 -7.22
CA GLY A 11 7.47 -25.23 -8.61
C GLY A 11 6.93 -24.25 -9.66
N ASP A 12 7.08 -24.61 -10.94
CA ASP A 12 6.95 -23.73 -12.13
C ASP A 12 5.64 -22.92 -12.27
N GLY A 13 4.60 -23.21 -11.47
CA GLY A 13 3.34 -22.45 -11.43
C GLY A 13 3.17 -21.49 -10.24
N HIS A 14 4.01 -21.56 -9.21
CA HIS A 14 3.88 -20.74 -8.00
C HIS A 14 4.37 -19.29 -8.20
N ASN A 15 5.23 -19.03 -9.18
CA ASN A 15 5.79 -17.70 -9.44
C ASN A 15 4.94 -16.85 -10.42
N TRP A 16 3.70 -17.26 -10.71
CA TRP A 16 2.80 -16.55 -11.62
C TRP A 16 1.90 -15.58 -10.85
N PRO A 17 1.48 -14.44 -11.45
CA PRO A 17 0.47 -13.57 -10.86
C PRO A 17 -0.81 -14.35 -10.51
N ARG A 18 -1.33 -14.10 -9.32
CA ARG A 18 -2.57 -14.69 -8.80
C ARG A 18 -3.61 -13.59 -8.65
N ASP A 19 -4.65 -13.62 -9.47
CA ASP A 19 -5.79 -12.72 -9.32
C ASP A 19 -6.47 -12.98 -7.97
N GLN A 20 -6.94 -11.91 -7.32
CA GLN A 20 -7.72 -12.01 -6.10
C GLN A 20 -8.90 -11.03 -6.12
N ASN A 21 -9.93 -11.37 -5.36
CA ASN A 21 -11.07 -10.48 -5.15
C ASN A 21 -10.69 -9.32 -4.23
N TYR A 22 -11.54 -8.29 -4.24
CA TYR A 22 -11.57 -7.26 -3.21
C TYR A 22 -12.98 -7.16 -2.64
N TRP A 23 -13.10 -6.46 -1.51
CA TRP A 23 -14.28 -6.51 -0.67
C TRP A 23 -14.76 -5.11 -0.32
N HIS A 24 -16.07 -4.98 -0.14
CA HIS A 24 -16.70 -3.77 0.38
C HIS A 24 -17.80 -4.11 1.37
N ALA A 25 -17.97 -3.27 2.38
CA ALA A 25 -19.10 -3.31 3.28
C ALA A 25 -20.34 -2.68 2.63
N THR A 26 -21.49 -3.35 2.73
CA THR A 26 -22.80 -2.82 2.36
C THR A 26 -23.24 -1.71 3.32
N GLN A 27 -24.35 -1.04 3.01
CA GLN A 27 -24.97 -0.07 3.92
C GLN A 27 -25.36 -0.69 5.28
N HIS A 28 -25.55 -2.01 5.34
CA HIS A 28 -25.85 -2.75 6.57
C HIS A 28 -24.59 -3.28 7.28
N GLY A 29 -23.39 -2.99 6.74
CA GLY A 29 -22.11 -3.38 7.33
C GLY A 29 -21.66 -4.80 7.00
N GLU A 30 -22.33 -5.49 6.08
CA GLU A 30 -21.95 -6.83 5.61
C GLU A 30 -20.87 -6.75 4.54
N TRP A 31 -19.83 -7.58 4.62
CA TRP A 31 -18.75 -7.60 3.63
C TRP A 31 -19.11 -8.47 2.41
N LEU A 32 -19.08 -7.89 1.22
CA LEU A 32 -19.31 -8.56 -0.06
C LEU A 32 -18.04 -8.55 -0.93
N SER A 33 -17.78 -9.70 -1.55
CA SER A 33 -16.70 -9.89 -2.52
C SER A 33 -17.13 -9.46 -3.92
N THR A 34 -16.19 -8.93 -4.71
CA THR A 34 -16.46 -8.49 -6.09
C THR A 34 -16.77 -9.60 -7.07
N ALA A 35 -16.42 -10.86 -6.76
CA ALA A 35 -16.90 -12.01 -7.52
C ALA A 35 -18.43 -12.18 -7.47
N GLN A 36 -19.11 -11.50 -6.54
CA GLN A 36 -20.55 -11.62 -6.29
C GLN A 36 -21.34 -10.40 -6.80
N ILE A 37 -20.72 -9.44 -7.49
CA ILE A 37 -21.36 -8.19 -7.92
C ILE A 37 -21.83 -8.27 -9.38
N ALA A 38 -23.15 -8.26 -9.59
CA ALA A 38 -23.73 -7.70 -10.82
C ALA A 38 -23.60 -6.17 -10.74
N PRO A 39 -23.36 -5.44 -11.85
CA PRO A 39 -23.18 -3.99 -11.83
C PRO A 39 -24.43 -3.35 -11.23
N THR A 40 -24.34 -3.01 -9.95
CA THR A 40 -25.40 -2.39 -9.20
C THR A 40 -24.88 -1.01 -8.88
N HIS A 41 -25.51 -0.02 -9.52
CA HIS A 41 -25.34 1.38 -9.19
C HIS A 41 -25.53 1.54 -7.68
N SER A 42 -24.45 1.87 -6.98
CA SER A 42 -24.55 2.29 -5.59
C SER A 42 -25.03 3.73 -5.58
N ASP A 43 -26.28 3.94 -5.17
CA ASP A 43 -26.74 5.24 -4.68
C ASP A 43 -25.93 5.61 -3.43
N GLN A 44 -24.74 6.19 -3.63
CA GLN A 44 -24.00 6.89 -2.59
C GLN A 44 -23.47 8.19 -3.16
N THR A 45 -24.03 9.30 -2.68
CA THR A 45 -23.54 10.66 -2.88
C THR A 45 -22.20 10.83 -2.15
N GLU A 46 -21.14 10.18 -2.61
CA GLU A 46 -19.79 10.46 -2.13
C GLU A 46 -19.34 11.81 -2.66
N ALA A 47 -18.61 12.57 -1.84
CA ALA A 47 -18.12 13.89 -2.22
C ALA A 47 -17.24 13.79 -3.48
N PRO A 48 -17.32 14.76 -4.40
CA PRO A 48 -16.57 14.72 -5.65
C PRO A 48 -15.06 14.62 -5.39
N VAL A 49 -14.39 13.72 -6.11
CA VAL A 49 -12.92 13.63 -6.11
C VAL A 49 -12.31 14.58 -7.12
N ASN A 50 -11.18 15.19 -6.78
CA ASN A 50 -10.24 15.73 -7.74
C ASN A 50 -9.77 14.57 -8.61
N PRO A 51 -10.13 14.55 -9.89
CA PRO A 51 -9.88 13.42 -10.75
C PRO A 51 -8.40 13.26 -11.09
N LYS A 52 -7.51 14.16 -10.64
CA LYS A 52 -6.08 14.11 -10.94
C LYS A 52 -5.22 13.85 -9.72
N ALA A 53 -5.72 13.96 -8.50
CA ALA A 53 -4.90 13.82 -7.31
C ALA A 53 -5.12 12.47 -6.65
N ILE A 54 -4.09 11.92 -6.02
CA ILE A 54 -4.19 10.77 -5.14
C ILE A 54 -3.20 10.91 -3.99
N ARG A 55 -3.62 10.47 -2.81
CA ARG A 55 -2.75 10.34 -1.64
C ARG A 55 -2.50 8.87 -1.36
N LEU A 56 -1.23 8.49 -1.24
CA LEU A 56 -0.80 7.14 -0.90
C LEU A 56 -0.13 7.14 0.47
N LEU A 57 -0.61 6.29 1.37
CA LEU A 57 -0.02 6.00 2.66
C LEU A 57 0.56 4.59 2.64
N SER A 58 1.68 4.38 3.30
CA SER A 58 2.24 3.04 3.53
C SER A 58 2.78 2.91 4.94
N TRP A 59 2.50 1.79 5.60
CA TRP A 59 2.91 1.58 6.98
C TRP A 59 3.06 0.09 7.34
N ASN A 60 4.25 -0.27 7.81
CA ASN A 60 4.51 -1.53 8.50
C ASN A 60 3.98 -1.46 9.95
N ILE A 61 3.06 -2.35 10.33
CA ILE A 61 2.41 -2.33 11.65
C ILE A 61 3.05 -3.26 12.71
N ASP A 62 4.17 -3.88 12.37
CA ASP A 62 4.97 -4.78 13.22
C ASP A 62 4.18 -5.96 13.82
N PHE A 63 4.22 -7.14 13.19
CA PHE A 63 3.54 -8.32 13.72
C PHE A 63 4.30 -9.00 14.87
N ARG A 64 5.54 -8.59 15.15
CA ARG A 64 6.49 -9.41 15.94
C ARG A 64 6.42 -9.17 17.44
N VAL A 65 5.70 -8.15 17.89
CA VAL A 65 5.58 -7.81 19.31
C VAL A 65 4.13 -7.93 19.81
N GLY A 66 3.98 -8.08 21.13
CA GLY A 66 2.68 -8.27 21.79
C GLY A 66 1.71 -7.09 21.61
N PHE A 67 0.51 -7.26 22.17
CA PHE A 67 -0.56 -6.25 22.16
C PHE A 67 -0.96 -5.79 20.75
N GLY A 68 -0.96 -6.73 19.79
CA GLY A 68 -1.28 -6.42 18.39
C GLY A 68 -2.66 -5.75 18.22
N ARG A 69 -3.67 -6.18 18.98
CA ARG A 69 -5.02 -5.58 18.90
C ARG A 69 -5.01 -4.12 19.38
N GLU A 70 -4.43 -3.84 20.53
CA GLU A 70 -4.37 -2.50 21.12
C GLU A 70 -3.55 -1.53 20.27
N ARG A 71 -2.43 -2.02 19.72
CA ARG A 71 -1.57 -1.28 18.79
C ARG A 71 -2.31 -0.96 17.49
N MET A 72 -2.95 -1.95 16.87
CA MET A 72 -3.69 -1.76 15.63
C MET A 72 -4.93 -0.88 15.82
N ALA A 73 -5.66 -1.00 16.94
CA ALA A 73 -6.76 -0.10 17.27
C ALA A 73 -6.32 1.37 17.32
N SER A 74 -5.17 1.63 17.96
CA SER A 74 -4.60 2.98 18.06
C SER A 74 -4.09 3.49 16.71
N ALA A 75 -3.48 2.61 15.89
CA ALA A 75 -3.08 2.92 14.52
C ALA A 75 -4.28 3.26 13.62
N LEU A 76 -5.37 2.47 13.67
CA LEU A 76 -6.60 2.73 12.93
C LEU A 76 -7.31 4.01 13.38
N HIS A 77 -7.27 4.34 14.67
CA HIS A 77 -7.81 5.61 15.18
C HIS A 77 -7.02 6.81 14.64
N TYR A 78 -5.69 6.73 14.65
CA TYR A 78 -4.83 7.74 14.07
C TYR A 78 -5.08 7.91 12.56
N LEU A 79 -5.14 6.81 11.81
CA LEU A 79 -5.42 6.84 10.38
C LEU A 79 -6.82 7.38 10.08
N GLY A 80 -7.83 7.03 10.87
CA GLY A 80 -9.18 7.57 10.73
C GLY A 80 -9.23 9.10 10.87
N LYS A 81 -8.45 9.66 11.81
CA LYS A 81 -8.28 11.12 11.93
C LYS A 81 -7.59 11.73 10.71
N LEU A 82 -6.53 11.08 10.23
CA LEU A 82 -5.78 11.53 9.06
C LEU A 82 -6.63 11.52 7.79
N VAL A 83 -7.41 10.46 7.57
CA VAL A 83 -8.40 10.36 6.50
C VAL A 83 -9.44 11.48 6.61
N THR A 84 -10.02 11.68 7.80
CA THR A 84 -11.03 12.74 8.03
C THR A 84 -10.45 14.15 7.82
N SER A 85 -9.16 14.36 8.12
CA SER A 85 -8.49 15.64 7.92
C SER A 85 -8.01 15.88 6.49
N THR A 86 -8.01 14.84 5.65
CA THR A 86 -7.63 14.96 4.24
C THR A 86 -8.73 15.70 3.48
N SER A 87 -8.35 16.52 2.50
CA SER A 87 -9.33 17.17 1.63
C SER A 87 -10.30 16.13 1.08
N PRO A 88 -11.63 16.36 1.15
CA PRO A 88 -12.60 15.44 0.58
C PRO A 88 -12.46 15.35 -0.94
N GLU A 89 -11.65 16.17 -1.61
CA GLU A 89 -11.38 16.00 -3.04
C GLU A 89 -10.24 15.01 -3.31
N VAL A 90 -9.38 14.69 -2.34
CA VAL A 90 -8.22 13.82 -2.59
C VAL A 90 -8.54 12.39 -2.17
N PRO A 91 -8.68 11.43 -3.11
CA PRO A 91 -8.85 10.03 -2.77
C PRO A 91 -7.59 9.45 -2.14
N ILE A 92 -7.79 8.47 -1.26
CA ILE A 92 -6.72 7.90 -0.43
C ILE A 92 -6.53 6.41 -0.71
N VAL A 93 -5.29 5.96 -0.79
CA VAL A 93 -4.93 4.54 -0.73
C VAL A 93 -4.01 4.32 0.45
N ILE A 94 -4.23 3.23 1.18
CA ILE A 94 -3.43 2.86 2.36
C ILE A 94 -2.86 1.47 2.17
N PHE A 95 -1.54 1.35 2.25
CA PHE A 95 -0.81 0.08 2.25
C PHE A 95 -0.41 -0.30 3.67
N PHE A 96 -0.69 -1.53 4.03
CA PHE A 96 -0.19 -2.15 5.24
C PHE A 96 0.75 -3.30 4.92
N GLN A 97 1.80 -3.43 5.73
CA GLN A 97 2.71 -4.56 5.77
C GLN A 97 2.75 -5.13 7.18
N GLU A 98 3.18 -6.39 7.30
CA GLU A 98 3.24 -7.10 8.59
C GLU A 98 1.88 -7.25 9.28
N MET A 99 0.80 -7.37 8.51
CA MET A 99 -0.54 -7.60 9.04
C MET A 99 -0.71 -9.02 9.56
N VAL A 100 -1.49 -9.22 10.62
CA VAL A 100 -1.98 -10.53 11.07
C VAL A 100 -3.51 -10.63 10.97
N SER A 101 -4.08 -11.83 11.16
CA SER A 101 -5.53 -12.05 11.01
C SER A 101 -6.39 -11.15 11.91
N SER A 102 -5.96 -10.88 13.15
CA SER A 102 -6.68 -9.97 14.06
C SER A 102 -6.67 -8.51 13.60
N ASP A 103 -5.73 -8.12 12.75
CA ASP A 103 -5.71 -6.77 12.19
C ASP A 103 -6.73 -6.66 11.05
N LEU A 104 -6.89 -7.71 10.24
CA LEU A 104 -7.94 -7.81 9.23
C LEU A 104 -9.34 -7.76 9.88
N GLU A 105 -9.53 -8.42 11.02
CA GLU A 105 -10.77 -8.36 11.79
C GLU A 105 -11.08 -6.91 12.23
N GLN A 106 -10.10 -6.19 12.77
CA GLN A 106 -10.30 -4.80 13.21
C GLN A 106 -10.53 -3.84 12.03
N ILE A 107 -9.87 -4.05 10.89
CA ILE A 107 -10.16 -3.32 9.66
C ILE A 107 -11.61 -3.55 9.24
N GLN A 108 -12.07 -4.80 9.30
CA GLN A 108 -13.44 -5.17 8.97
C GLN A 108 -14.47 -4.62 9.95
N GLU A 109 -14.11 -4.39 11.22
CA GLU A 109 -14.98 -3.83 12.25
C GLU A 109 -15.04 -2.29 12.19
N SER A 110 -14.01 -1.65 11.66
CA SER A 110 -13.85 -0.19 11.64
C SER A 110 -14.90 0.53 10.77
N ASP A 111 -15.72 1.38 11.39
CA ASP A 111 -16.78 2.12 10.71
C ASP A 111 -16.30 3.07 9.62
N TRP A 112 -15.13 3.70 9.77
CA TRP A 112 -14.61 4.60 8.75
C TRP A 112 -14.05 3.81 7.56
N VAL A 113 -13.48 2.62 7.81
CA VAL A 113 -13.03 1.72 6.73
C VAL A 113 -14.24 1.21 5.95
N LYS A 114 -15.25 0.68 6.65
CA LYS A 114 -16.50 0.19 6.04
C LYS A 114 -17.18 1.24 5.17
N ARG A 115 -17.09 2.52 5.54
CA ARG A 115 -17.71 3.62 4.79
C ARG A 115 -16.90 4.05 3.58
N HIS A 116 -15.58 4.13 3.71
CA HIS A 116 -14.76 4.86 2.74
C HIS A 116 -13.88 3.97 1.85
N PHE A 117 -13.72 2.69 2.18
CA PHE A 117 -12.70 1.85 1.51
C PHE A 117 -13.26 0.53 0.97
N TYR A 118 -12.70 0.13 -0.17
CA TYR A 118 -12.53 -1.26 -0.56
C TYR A 118 -11.33 -1.86 0.19
N VAL A 119 -11.39 -3.15 0.47
CA VAL A 119 -10.32 -3.89 1.16
C VAL A 119 -9.88 -5.06 0.29
N THR A 120 -8.58 -5.22 0.05
CA THR A 120 -8.07 -6.31 -0.79
C THR A 120 -8.13 -7.68 -0.14
N ASP A 121 -8.12 -7.75 1.19
CA ASP A 121 -8.03 -9.00 1.95
C ASP A 121 -9.09 -9.02 3.05
N HIS A 122 -10.01 -10.00 2.96
CA HIS A 122 -10.99 -10.28 4.01
C HIS A 122 -10.46 -11.27 5.05
N ASP A 123 -9.55 -12.13 4.63
CA ASP A 123 -8.80 -13.05 5.47
C ASP A 123 -7.36 -13.19 4.93
N ASN A 124 -6.58 -14.07 5.55
CA ASN A 124 -5.17 -14.27 5.20
C ASN A 124 -4.94 -15.34 4.11
N GLN A 125 -5.98 -15.84 3.43
CA GLN A 125 -5.82 -16.96 2.49
C GLN A 125 -4.93 -16.65 1.28
N ASN A 126 -4.84 -15.37 0.90
CA ASN A 126 -4.05 -14.96 -0.26
C ASN A 126 -2.58 -14.67 0.07
N TRP A 127 -2.22 -14.56 1.36
CA TRP A 127 -0.85 -14.26 1.77
C TRP A 127 0.11 -15.41 1.47
N GLU A 128 1.33 -15.08 1.08
CA GLU A 128 2.40 -16.07 0.87
C GLU A 128 2.94 -16.64 2.19
N SER A 129 2.98 -15.80 3.23
CA SER A 129 3.34 -16.24 4.57
C SER A 129 2.10 -16.68 5.34
N LEU A 130 2.24 -17.75 6.12
CA LEU A 130 1.17 -18.25 7.00
C LEU A 130 0.99 -17.40 8.27
N THR A 131 1.93 -16.51 8.58
CA THR A 131 1.96 -15.78 9.86
C THR A 131 1.67 -14.29 9.71
N TYR A 132 1.91 -13.70 8.55
CA TYR A 132 1.67 -12.28 8.31
C TYR A 132 1.55 -11.98 6.81
N GLY A 133 1.11 -10.78 6.44
CA GLY A 133 1.11 -10.37 5.04
C GLY A 133 0.88 -8.88 4.81
N THR A 134 0.41 -8.57 3.60
CA THR A 134 0.14 -7.22 3.12
C THR A 134 -1.34 -7.05 2.84
N THR A 135 -1.87 -5.84 3.05
CA THR A 135 -3.25 -5.48 2.70
C THR A 135 -3.32 -4.04 2.20
N THR A 136 -4.21 -3.77 1.26
CA THR A 136 -4.43 -2.45 0.70
C THR A 136 -5.88 -2.01 0.92
N LEU A 137 -6.06 -0.78 1.41
CA LEU A 137 -7.33 -0.09 1.44
C LEU A 137 -7.38 0.90 0.28
N VAL A 138 -8.44 0.86 -0.53
CA VAL A 138 -8.63 1.75 -1.68
C VAL A 138 -9.89 2.57 -1.48
N ASP A 139 -9.80 3.89 -1.60
CA ASP A 139 -10.96 4.78 -1.55
C ASP A 139 -12.07 4.34 -2.51
N ARG A 140 -13.32 4.26 -2.03
CA ARG A 140 -14.46 3.75 -2.81
C ARG A 140 -14.81 4.55 -4.05
N ARG A 141 -14.38 5.81 -4.07
CA ARG A 141 -14.59 6.73 -5.19
C ARG A 141 -13.71 6.37 -6.39
N LEU A 142 -12.71 5.50 -6.19
CA LEU A 142 -11.82 5.01 -7.24
C LEU A 142 -12.35 3.70 -7.82
N SER A 143 -12.33 3.59 -9.15
CA SER A 143 -12.70 2.35 -9.85
C SER A 143 -11.52 1.37 -9.90
N ILE A 144 -11.63 0.25 -9.21
CA ILE A 144 -10.64 -0.84 -9.26
C ILE A 144 -10.92 -1.72 -10.48
N GLN A 145 -9.92 -1.90 -11.36
CA GLN A 145 -10.00 -2.79 -12.51
C GLN A 145 -9.53 -4.21 -12.18
N SER A 146 -8.46 -4.33 -11.40
CA SER A 146 -7.90 -5.63 -11.03
C SER A 146 -7.17 -5.55 -9.70
N VAL A 147 -7.10 -6.69 -9.01
CA VAL A 147 -6.23 -6.91 -7.85
C VAL A 147 -5.56 -8.26 -8.03
N PHE A 148 -4.24 -8.30 -7.92
CA PHE A 148 -3.47 -9.53 -8.08
C PHE A 148 -2.21 -9.51 -7.23
N ARG A 149 -1.71 -10.70 -6.86
CA ARG A 149 -0.46 -10.87 -6.11
C ARG A 149 0.60 -11.53 -6.97
N VAL A 150 1.84 -11.11 -6.80
CA VAL A 150 2.99 -11.77 -7.43
C VAL A 150 3.95 -12.23 -6.34
N PRO A 151 4.19 -13.55 -6.20
CA PRO A 151 5.11 -14.07 -5.21
C PRO A 151 6.56 -13.70 -5.56
N TRP A 152 7.34 -13.27 -4.58
CA TRP A 152 8.74 -12.98 -4.75
C TRP A 152 9.61 -14.21 -4.45
N HIS A 153 10.79 -14.26 -5.06
CA HIS A 153 11.83 -15.15 -4.57
C HIS A 153 12.20 -14.73 -3.15
N SER A 154 11.83 -15.54 -2.15
CA SER A 154 11.88 -15.14 -0.74
C SER A 154 12.04 -16.32 0.22
N GLY A 155 12.74 -16.07 1.34
CA GLY A 155 12.77 -16.99 2.50
C GLY A 155 11.75 -16.65 3.58
N MET A 156 11.02 -15.54 3.40
CA MET A 156 10.09 -14.96 4.38
C MET A 156 8.64 -14.90 3.88
N GLY A 157 8.34 -15.42 2.69
CA GLY A 157 7.00 -15.36 2.10
C GLY A 157 6.62 -13.95 1.66
N ARG A 158 7.54 -13.25 0.99
CA ARG A 158 7.30 -11.90 0.45
C ARG A 158 6.58 -11.95 -0.89
N ASP A 159 5.71 -10.96 -1.13
CA ASP A 159 4.98 -10.79 -2.38
C ASP A 159 4.75 -9.31 -2.70
N GLY A 160 4.27 -9.05 -3.91
CA GLY A 160 3.74 -7.76 -4.33
C GLY A 160 2.25 -7.85 -4.51
N LEU A 161 1.51 -7.07 -3.73
CA LEU A 161 0.07 -6.88 -3.87
C LEU A 161 -0.19 -5.70 -4.81
N PHE A 162 -0.70 -6.01 -5.99
CA PHE A 162 -1.01 -5.03 -7.02
C PHE A 162 -2.49 -4.67 -7.05
N VAL A 163 -2.76 -3.37 -7.26
CA VAL A 163 -4.10 -2.84 -7.51
C VAL A 163 -4.05 -1.94 -8.74
N ASP A 164 -4.90 -2.22 -9.72
CA ASP A 164 -5.06 -1.38 -10.91
C ASP A 164 -6.28 -0.47 -10.76
N LEU A 165 -6.06 0.84 -10.83
CA LEU A 165 -7.12 1.84 -10.79
C LEU A 165 -7.38 2.39 -12.18
N ALA A 166 -8.66 2.49 -12.58
CA ALA A 166 -9.03 2.95 -13.92
C ALA A 166 -8.67 4.43 -14.15
N LEU A 167 -8.05 4.70 -15.29
CA LEU A 167 -7.76 6.03 -15.79
C LEU A 167 -8.46 6.28 -17.13
N SER A 168 -8.75 7.55 -17.39
CA SER A 168 -9.23 8.07 -18.67
C SER A 168 -8.37 9.25 -19.12
N ASN A 169 -8.35 9.49 -20.43
CA ASN A 169 -7.67 10.63 -21.04
C ASN A 169 -8.50 11.17 -22.20
N ALA A 170 -8.96 12.42 -22.08
CA ALA A 170 -9.84 13.03 -23.08
C ALA A 170 -9.13 13.28 -24.42
N GLN A 171 -7.80 13.35 -24.42
CA GLN A 171 -6.97 13.48 -25.62
C GLN A 171 -6.72 12.12 -26.30
N GLN A 172 -7.06 11.01 -25.64
CA GLN A 172 -6.88 9.64 -26.14
C GLN A 172 -8.14 8.79 -25.91
N PRO A 173 -9.32 9.18 -26.43
CA PRO A 173 -10.59 8.51 -26.13
C PRO A 173 -10.70 7.09 -26.70
N ASP A 174 -9.97 6.79 -27.78
CA ASP A 174 -10.02 5.50 -28.50
C ASP A 174 -9.00 4.47 -28.00
N VAL A 175 -8.27 4.75 -26.92
CA VAL A 175 -7.26 3.84 -26.39
C VAL A 175 -7.89 2.97 -25.29
N ASP A 176 -7.62 1.66 -25.34
CA ASP A 176 -8.02 0.70 -24.30
C ASP A 176 -7.82 1.25 -22.88
N ALA A 177 -8.74 0.92 -21.98
CA ALA A 177 -8.74 1.37 -20.60
C ALA A 177 -7.34 1.28 -19.98
N LYS A 178 -6.83 2.41 -19.49
CA LYS A 178 -5.51 2.52 -18.85
C LYS A 178 -5.62 2.48 -17.35
N THR A 179 -4.49 2.21 -16.69
CA THR A 179 -4.46 2.09 -15.23
C THR A 179 -3.36 2.90 -14.57
N LEU A 180 -3.67 3.42 -13.38
CA LEU A 180 -2.64 3.66 -12.38
C LEU A 180 -2.40 2.32 -11.68
N ARG A 181 -1.20 1.77 -11.84
CA ARG A 181 -0.81 0.52 -11.15
C ARG A 181 -0.15 0.83 -9.82
N LEU A 182 -0.71 0.27 -8.77
CA LEU A 182 -0.25 0.37 -7.40
C LEU A 182 0.41 -0.95 -7.00
N CYS A 183 1.51 -0.92 -6.24
CA CYS A 183 2.17 -2.10 -5.69
C CYS A 183 2.51 -1.89 -4.21
N ASN A 184 1.82 -2.62 -3.34
CA ASN A 184 2.15 -2.76 -1.92
C ASN A 184 3.09 -3.95 -1.75
N THR A 185 4.27 -3.74 -1.19
CA THR A 185 5.26 -4.81 -1.01
C THR A 185 6.00 -4.70 0.31
N HIS A 186 6.48 -5.83 0.83
CA HIS A 186 7.45 -5.86 1.89
C HIS A 186 8.64 -6.70 1.39
N LEU A 187 9.77 -6.06 1.09
CA LEU A 187 10.94 -6.75 0.54
C LEU A 187 11.70 -7.55 1.60
N GLU A 188 12.59 -8.44 1.17
CA GLU A 188 13.35 -9.34 2.04
C GLU A 188 14.07 -8.57 3.16
N SER A 189 13.75 -8.94 4.39
CA SER A 189 14.35 -8.34 5.58
C SER A 189 15.76 -8.88 5.80
N LEU A 190 16.51 -8.17 6.65
CA LEU A 190 17.88 -8.50 7.03
C LEU A 190 18.85 -8.50 5.84
N ALA A 191 20.14 -8.55 6.15
CA ALA A 191 21.16 -8.75 5.13
C ALA A 191 21.22 -10.23 4.75
N ALA A 192 21.25 -10.51 3.44
CA ALA A 192 21.44 -11.84 2.89
C ALA A 192 22.67 -11.88 1.97
N ASP A 193 23.29 -13.05 1.86
CA ASP A 193 24.39 -13.33 0.94
C ASP A 193 24.10 -14.63 0.17
N PRO A 194 23.75 -14.57 -1.13
CA PRO A 194 23.64 -13.36 -1.96
C PRO A 194 22.45 -12.45 -1.57
N PRO A 195 22.49 -11.15 -1.89
CA PRO A 195 21.38 -10.24 -1.60
C PRO A 195 20.14 -10.55 -2.43
N ILE A 196 18.97 -10.57 -1.79
CA ILE A 196 17.69 -10.98 -2.42
C ILE A 196 16.89 -9.76 -2.92
N ARG A 197 16.88 -8.65 -2.18
CA ARG A 197 16.11 -7.44 -2.52
C ARG A 197 16.31 -6.90 -3.95
N PRO A 198 17.53 -6.92 -4.54
CA PRO A 198 17.71 -6.51 -5.93
C PRO A 198 16.85 -7.32 -6.92
N LEU A 199 16.71 -8.64 -6.70
CA LEU A 199 15.88 -9.50 -7.53
C LEU A 199 14.40 -9.19 -7.37
N GLN A 200 13.97 -8.91 -6.14
CA GLN A 200 12.56 -8.64 -5.83
C GLN A 200 12.09 -7.30 -6.41
N LEU A 201 12.88 -6.22 -6.25
CA LEU A 201 12.50 -4.94 -6.83
C LEU A 201 12.55 -4.98 -8.36
N ALA A 202 13.51 -5.71 -8.94
CA ALA A 202 13.54 -5.93 -10.38
C ALA A 202 12.34 -6.73 -10.90
N ALA A 203 11.88 -7.74 -10.16
CA ALA A 203 10.66 -8.46 -10.48
C ALA A 203 9.45 -7.51 -10.41
N ALA A 204 9.31 -6.71 -9.35
CA ALA A 204 8.23 -5.74 -9.23
C ALA A 204 8.22 -4.73 -10.40
N ALA A 205 9.39 -4.20 -10.79
CA ALA A 205 9.52 -3.25 -11.89
C ALA A 205 9.04 -3.81 -13.24
N GLN A 206 9.20 -5.11 -13.50
CA GLN A 206 8.67 -5.74 -14.72
C GLN A 206 7.14 -5.73 -14.80
N TYR A 207 6.44 -5.69 -13.65
CA TYR A 207 4.98 -5.55 -13.60
C TYR A 207 4.53 -4.09 -13.63
N LEU A 208 5.36 -3.17 -13.12
CA LEU A 208 5.10 -1.72 -13.11
C LEU A 208 5.32 -1.12 -14.51
N ASN A 209 6.47 -1.38 -15.14
CA ASN A 209 6.88 -0.73 -16.39
C ASN A 209 6.21 -1.32 -17.66
N ARG A 210 5.01 -1.91 -17.55
CA ARG A 210 4.23 -2.38 -18.72
C ARG A 210 3.53 -1.21 -19.41
N VAL A 211 4.33 -0.40 -20.11
CA VAL A 211 3.98 0.92 -20.67
C VAL A 211 2.73 0.94 -21.55
N VAL A 212 2.38 -0.17 -22.22
CA VAL A 212 1.24 -0.17 -23.16
C VAL A 212 -0.08 0.11 -22.45
N TYR A 213 -0.28 -0.32 -21.21
CA TYR A 213 -1.56 -0.17 -20.48
C TYR A 213 -1.44 0.59 -19.15
N VAL A 214 -0.22 0.85 -18.70
CA VAL A 214 0.08 1.41 -17.39
C VAL A 214 0.85 2.71 -17.57
N PRO A 215 0.18 3.86 -17.81
CA PRO A 215 0.84 5.15 -17.96
C PRO A 215 1.48 5.67 -16.67
N CYS A 216 1.02 5.19 -15.50
CA CYS A 216 1.43 5.69 -14.20
C CYS A 216 1.64 4.52 -13.23
N THR A 217 2.67 4.59 -12.39
CA THR A 217 2.90 3.57 -11.35
C THR A 217 3.27 4.17 -10.00
N LEU A 218 2.80 3.52 -8.94
CA LEU A 218 3.26 3.76 -7.57
C LEU A 218 3.61 2.41 -6.92
N LEU A 219 4.78 2.33 -6.32
CA LEU A 219 5.16 1.23 -5.43
C LEU A 219 5.49 1.81 -4.07
N ALA A 220 4.93 1.24 -3.00
CA ALA A 220 5.29 1.64 -1.65
C ALA A 220 5.28 0.47 -0.70
N GLY A 221 5.97 0.65 0.42
CA GLY A 221 6.09 -0.39 1.43
C GLY A 221 7.36 -0.30 2.24
N ASP A 222 7.54 -1.29 3.10
CA ASP A 222 8.82 -1.57 3.74
C ASP A 222 9.76 -2.24 2.73
N LEU A 223 10.65 -1.43 2.15
CA LEU A 223 11.61 -1.92 1.17
C LEU A 223 12.88 -2.47 1.83
N ASN A 224 12.95 -2.47 3.17
CA ASN A 224 14.11 -2.94 3.93
C ASN A 224 15.44 -2.39 3.39
N ALA A 225 15.46 -1.10 3.01
CA ALA A 225 16.61 -0.45 2.36
C ALA A 225 17.79 -0.20 3.32
N ILE A 226 18.40 -1.27 3.81
CA ILE A 226 19.38 -1.29 4.91
C ILE A 226 20.83 -1.47 4.45
N GLN A 227 21.07 -1.78 3.18
CA GLN A 227 22.40 -1.97 2.60
C GLN A 227 22.69 -0.89 1.54
N SER A 228 23.97 -0.65 1.26
CA SER A 228 24.38 0.42 0.34
C SER A 228 23.82 0.26 -1.08
N PHE A 229 23.67 -0.97 -1.57
CA PHE A 229 23.09 -1.21 -2.89
C PHE A 229 21.61 -0.78 -2.98
N ASP A 230 20.87 -0.75 -1.86
CA ASP A 230 19.45 -0.40 -1.85
C ASP A 230 19.19 1.04 -2.32
N ARG A 231 20.21 1.91 -2.28
CA ARG A 231 20.12 3.31 -2.73
C ARG A 231 19.97 3.43 -4.24
N ALA A 232 20.62 2.53 -4.98
CA ALA A 232 20.60 2.53 -6.43
C ALA A 232 19.43 1.71 -7.00
N LEU A 233 18.80 0.85 -6.18
CA LEU A 233 17.75 -0.05 -6.68
C LEU A 233 16.58 0.67 -7.36
N PRO A 234 16.05 1.81 -6.87
CA PRO A 234 14.98 2.52 -7.58
C PRO A 234 15.39 2.91 -9.01
N SER A 235 16.51 3.62 -9.17
CA SER A 235 16.94 4.13 -10.48
C SER A 235 17.38 3.02 -11.44
N LEU A 236 17.99 1.94 -10.92
CA LEU A 236 18.30 0.75 -11.72
C LEU A 236 17.06 0.05 -12.28
N ASN A 237 15.89 0.33 -11.72
CA ASN A 237 14.61 -0.24 -12.11
C ASN A 237 13.66 0.80 -12.75
N GLU A 238 14.20 1.95 -13.17
CA GLU A 238 13.44 3.04 -13.81
C GLU A 238 12.30 3.58 -12.92
N LEU A 239 12.52 3.54 -11.60
CA LEU A 239 11.63 4.11 -10.59
C LEU A 239 12.30 5.30 -9.91
N THR A 240 11.51 6.33 -9.64
CA THR A 240 11.94 7.54 -8.93
C THR A 240 11.53 7.46 -7.47
N ASP A 241 12.46 7.76 -6.55
CA ASP A 241 12.19 7.83 -5.10
C ASP A 241 11.54 9.17 -4.75
N THR A 242 10.29 9.14 -4.27
CA THR A 242 9.48 10.34 -3.99
C THR A 242 10.14 11.28 -2.98
N TYR A 243 10.78 10.74 -1.94
CA TYR A 243 11.41 11.55 -0.90
C TYR A 243 12.61 12.31 -1.47
N LEU A 244 13.43 11.64 -2.29
CA LEU A 244 14.62 12.25 -2.90
C LEU A 244 14.23 13.24 -4.01
N GLU A 245 13.22 12.94 -4.81
CA GLU A 245 12.69 13.83 -5.85
C GLU A 245 12.21 15.16 -5.26
N LEU A 246 11.61 15.13 -4.07
CA LEU A 246 11.14 16.32 -3.35
C LEU A 246 12.24 16.99 -2.50
N GLY A 247 13.51 16.65 -2.73
CA GLY A 247 14.67 17.30 -2.09
C GLY A 247 15.09 16.69 -0.76
N GLY A 248 14.51 15.55 -0.36
CA GLY A 248 14.96 14.76 0.77
C GLY A 248 16.38 14.20 0.57
N GLN A 249 17.02 13.84 1.68
CA GLN A 249 18.39 13.31 1.68
C GLN A 249 18.44 11.92 2.30
N GLU A 250 19.01 10.97 1.57
CA GLU A 250 19.28 9.62 2.07
C GLU A 250 20.24 9.68 3.28
N ASP A 251 20.13 8.72 4.19
CA ASP A 251 21.02 8.57 5.35
C ASP A 251 21.02 9.73 6.36
N THR A 252 19.90 10.45 6.45
CA THR A 252 19.66 11.51 7.43
C THR A 252 18.55 11.15 8.41
N GLU A 253 18.58 11.70 9.63
CA GLU A 253 17.56 11.46 10.65
C GLU A 253 16.15 11.91 10.20
N GLU A 254 16.11 12.93 9.34
CA GLU A 254 14.90 13.43 8.68
C GLU A 254 14.29 12.41 7.72
N GLY A 255 15.12 11.52 7.16
CA GLY A 255 14.67 10.45 6.27
C GLY A 255 14.32 9.15 6.98
N TYR A 256 14.83 8.90 8.20
CA TYR A 256 14.61 7.62 8.87
C TYR A 256 13.13 7.32 9.12
N THR A 257 12.75 6.09 8.79
CA THR A 257 11.42 5.52 9.04
C THR A 257 11.49 4.36 10.02
N TRP A 258 12.67 3.80 10.26
CA TRP A 258 12.91 2.77 11.26
C TRP A 258 14.05 3.15 12.20
N GLY A 259 13.94 2.74 13.47
CA GLY A 259 14.96 2.93 14.50
C GLY A 259 14.50 3.80 15.69
N PRO A 260 13.94 5.00 15.48
CA PRO A 260 13.51 5.88 16.58
C PRO A 260 12.49 5.26 17.54
N GLN A 261 11.56 4.44 17.02
CA GLN A 261 10.55 3.71 17.81
C GLN A 261 10.92 2.24 18.05
N ALA A 262 12.08 1.79 17.54
CA ALA A 262 12.55 0.44 17.75
C ALA A 262 13.09 0.24 19.17
N ARG A 263 13.02 -1.00 19.66
CA ARG A 263 13.64 -1.39 20.93
C ARG A 263 15.12 -1.02 20.93
N LYS A 264 15.63 -0.53 22.05
CA LYS A 264 17.00 -0.02 22.18
C LYS A 264 18.05 -1.01 21.68
N TRP A 265 17.95 -2.28 22.06
CA TRP A 265 18.90 -3.32 21.63
C TRP A 265 18.89 -3.52 20.11
N SER A 266 17.71 -3.41 19.48
CA SER A 266 17.54 -3.58 18.04
C SER A 266 18.13 -2.39 17.28
N ARG A 267 17.85 -1.16 17.74
CA ARG A 267 18.47 0.06 17.20
C ARG A 267 19.99 0.05 17.37
N GLU A 268 20.51 -0.42 18.50
CA GLU A 268 21.96 -0.55 18.73
C GLU A 268 22.60 -1.59 17.81
N GLN A 269 21.89 -2.67 17.47
CA GLN A 269 22.38 -3.72 16.59
C GLN A 269 22.32 -3.34 15.11
N PHE A 270 21.23 -2.71 14.66
CA PHE A 270 20.94 -2.51 13.24
C PHE A 270 21.05 -1.05 12.78
N GLY A 271 21.17 -0.10 13.71
CA GLY A 271 21.22 1.34 13.42
C GLY A 271 19.83 1.95 13.23
N SER A 272 19.75 3.00 12.43
CA SER A 272 18.49 3.61 11.99
C SER A 272 18.56 3.81 10.48
N SER A 273 17.42 3.71 9.81
CA SER A 273 17.38 3.68 8.35
C SER A 273 16.05 4.14 7.80
N ARG A 274 16.05 4.52 6.51
CA ARG A 274 14.85 4.80 5.72
C ARG A 274 14.45 3.53 4.97
N MET A 275 13.78 2.63 5.69
CA MET A 275 13.31 1.35 5.13
C MET A 275 12.09 1.55 4.22
N ASP A 276 11.18 2.41 4.66
CA ASP A 276 9.89 2.64 4.01
C ASP A 276 10.02 3.71 2.93
N LYS A 277 9.57 3.39 1.72
CA LYS A 277 9.72 4.26 0.54
C LYS A 277 8.44 4.31 -0.27
N ILE A 278 8.27 5.40 -1.02
CA ILE A 278 7.29 5.51 -2.10
C ILE A 278 8.06 5.78 -3.39
N LEU A 279 7.98 4.85 -4.33
CA LEU A 279 8.60 4.91 -5.65
C LEU A 279 7.53 5.15 -6.71
N PHE A 280 7.84 5.90 -7.75
CA PHE A 280 6.90 6.20 -8.83
C PHE A 280 7.56 6.21 -10.21
N SER A 281 6.75 6.04 -11.25
CA SER A 281 7.16 6.28 -12.64
C SER A 281 5.97 6.70 -13.51
N GLY A 282 6.27 7.21 -14.71
CA GLY A 282 5.25 7.58 -15.70
C GLY A 282 4.60 8.94 -15.44
N CYS A 283 3.33 9.09 -15.80
CA CYS A 283 2.60 10.37 -15.83
C CYS A 283 2.13 10.83 -14.43
N LEU A 284 3.04 10.86 -13.45
CA LEU A 284 2.81 11.31 -12.08
C LEU A 284 3.78 12.43 -11.71
N GLN A 285 3.26 13.43 -11.00
CA GLN A 285 4.08 14.46 -10.36
C GLN A 285 3.88 14.39 -8.84
N PRO A 286 4.94 14.07 -8.06
CA PRO A 286 4.86 14.14 -6.61
C PRO A 286 4.74 15.60 -6.17
N LYS A 287 3.85 15.85 -5.21
CA LYS A 287 3.58 17.18 -4.65
C LYS A 287 4.03 17.31 -3.21
N ASN A 288 3.94 16.21 -2.47
CA ASN A 288 4.27 16.19 -1.05
C ASN A 288 4.76 14.81 -0.63
N PHE A 289 5.63 14.77 0.38
CA PHE A 289 6.06 13.56 1.07
C PHE A 289 6.23 13.87 2.56
N SER A 290 5.72 13.00 3.41
CA SER A 290 5.82 13.16 4.87
C SER A 290 5.86 11.82 5.58
N ARG A 291 6.38 11.83 6.81
CA ARG A 291 6.33 10.70 7.73
C ARG A 291 5.11 10.83 8.64
N ILE A 292 4.49 9.71 8.98
CA ILE A 292 3.29 9.64 9.83
C ILE A 292 3.51 8.68 11.01
N GLY A 293 2.68 8.80 12.04
CA GLY A 293 2.74 7.88 13.19
C GLY A 293 3.94 8.07 14.12
N MET A 294 4.69 9.17 13.98
CA MET A 294 5.85 9.47 14.82
C MET A 294 5.45 9.73 16.28
N GLY A 295 6.04 8.97 17.20
CA GLY A 295 5.74 9.01 18.63
C GLY A 295 4.36 8.46 18.99
N LEU A 296 3.68 7.77 18.06
CA LEU A 296 2.32 7.30 18.31
C LEU A 296 2.35 6.07 19.22
N LYS A 297 1.65 6.20 20.35
CA LYS A 297 1.50 5.15 21.36
C LYS A 297 0.10 4.56 21.36
N VAL A 298 -0.03 3.42 22.02
CA VAL A 298 -1.34 2.86 22.40
C VAL A 298 -2.12 3.82 23.31
N ALA A 299 -3.42 3.57 23.47
CA ALA A 299 -4.28 4.34 24.38
C ALA A 299 -3.77 4.32 25.84
N ASP A 300 -4.00 5.42 26.55
CA ASP A 300 -3.47 5.66 27.90
C ASP A 300 -3.90 4.59 28.93
N ASP A 301 -5.09 4.01 28.76
CA ASP A 301 -5.66 3.01 29.66
C ASP A 301 -4.97 1.64 29.59
N VAL A 302 -4.29 1.35 28.47
CA VAL A 302 -3.50 0.11 28.28
C VAL A 302 -1.99 0.36 28.23
N LEU A 303 -1.55 1.63 28.21
CA LEU A 303 -0.16 2.00 27.99
C LEU A 303 0.82 1.36 28.98
N GLU A 304 0.50 1.37 30.28
CA GLU A 304 1.38 0.77 31.31
C GLU A 304 1.55 -0.74 31.14
N GLU A 305 0.55 -1.43 30.62
CA GLU A 305 0.61 -2.87 30.35
C GLU A 305 1.44 -3.14 29.11
N VAL A 306 1.20 -2.39 28.03
CA VAL A 306 1.91 -2.49 26.77
C VAL A 306 3.40 -2.16 26.93
N GLU A 307 3.76 -1.14 27.72
CA GLU A 307 5.15 -0.73 27.95
C GLU A 307 6.02 -1.81 28.62
N ARG A 308 5.42 -2.82 29.25
CA ARG A 308 6.15 -3.97 29.81
C ARG A 308 6.70 -4.90 28.74
N GLU A 309 6.10 -4.94 27.56
CA GLU A 309 6.53 -5.79 26.44
C GLU A 309 7.00 -5.00 25.22
N VAL A 310 6.44 -3.82 24.97
CA VAL A 310 6.76 -2.96 23.84
C VAL A 310 7.40 -1.68 24.37
N GLU A 311 8.71 -1.54 24.21
CA GLU A 311 9.46 -0.38 24.71
C GLU A 311 8.84 0.94 24.19
N GLY A 312 8.44 1.81 25.12
CA GLY A 312 7.80 3.09 24.81
C GLY A 312 6.31 3.01 24.45
N GLY A 313 5.72 1.81 24.38
CA GLY A 313 4.29 1.62 24.12
C GLY A 313 3.86 2.04 22.72
N PHE A 314 4.80 2.06 21.76
CA PHE A 314 4.54 2.49 20.39
C PHE A 314 3.62 1.51 19.65
N VAL A 315 2.85 2.02 18.71
CA VAL A 315 1.96 1.18 17.88
C VAL A 315 2.74 0.30 16.91
N THR A 316 3.94 0.70 16.50
CA THR A 316 4.88 -0.06 15.64
C THR A 316 6.29 0.53 15.79
N ASP A 317 7.32 -0.22 15.43
CA ASP A 317 8.70 0.26 15.36
C ASP A 317 8.99 1.12 14.10
N HIS A 318 8.03 1.20 13.16
CA HIS A 318 8.10 2.02 11.95
C HIS A 318 7.30 3.33 12.06
N TYR A 319 7.85 4.40 11.50
CA TYR A 319 7.07 5.51 10.99
C TYR A 319 6.44 5.11 9.65
N GLY A 320 5.20 5.50 9.42
CA GLY A 320 4.59 5.38 8.10
C GLY A 320 5.08 6.48 7.17
N VAL A 321 4.85 6.32 5.87
CA VAL A 321 5.12 7.33 4.83
C VAL A 321 3.83 7.71 4.12
N MET A 322 3.71 8.98 3.74
CA MET A 322 2.55 9.52 3.03
C MET A 322 3.03 10.43 1.89
N GLY A 323 2.58 10.13 0.68
CA GLY A 323 2.86 10.91 -0.53
C GLY A 323 1.58 11.41 -1.19
N GLU A 324 1.67 12.58 -1.84
CA GLU A 324 0.61 13.12 -2.68
C GLU A 324 1.10 13.27 -4.12
N PHE A 325 0.28 12.82 -5.07
CA PHE A 325 0.64 12.77 -6.48
C PHE A 325 -0.48 13.36 -7.33
N GLU A 326 -0.10 14.14 -8.34
CA GLU A 326 -0.99 14.55 -9.41
C GLU A 326 -0.69 13.78 -10.70
N LEU A 327 -1.74 13.28 -11.35
CA LEU A 327 -1.69 12.76 -12.71
C LEU A 327 -1.39 13.89 -13.69
N THR A 328 -0.45 13.64 -14.60
CA THR A 328 -0.04 14.57 -15.66
C THR A 328 -0.58 14.12 -17.02
N GLU A 329 -0.22 14.82 -18.10
CA GLU A 329 -0.51 14.42 -19.49
C GLU A 329 -2.00 14.20 -19.85
N GLY A 330 -2.89 14.84 -19.09
CA GLY A 330 -4.34 14.77 -19.33
C GLY A 330 -5.03 13.57 -18.68
N TRP A 331 -4.29 12.67 -18.03
CA TRP A 331 -4.83 11.52 -17.30
C TRP A 331 -5.71 11.95 -16.11
N ARG A 332 -6.76 11.17 -15.87
CA ARG A 332 -7.75 11.37 -14.81
C ARG A 332 -8.27 10.03 -14.30
N PHE A 333 -8.54 9.92 -13.01
CA PHE A 333 -9.26 8.80 -12.43
C PHE A 333 -10.67 8.69 -12.99
N VAL A 334 -11.10 7.46 -13.27
CA VAL A 334 -12.50 7.15 -13.54
C VAL A 334 -13.18 6.90 -12.19
N GLY A 335 -14.11 7.76 -11.82
CA GLY A 335 -14.93 7.57 -10.63
C GLY A 335 -15.82 6.34 -10.74
N SER A 336 -16.17 5.73 -9.61
CA SER A 336 -17.09 4.58 -9.54
C SER A 336 -18.46 4.87 -10.21
N ASP A 337 -18.88 6.14 -10.22
CA ASP A 337 -20.14 6.61 -10.80
C ASP A 337 -19.97 7.52 -12.03
N SER A 338 -18.98 7.28 -12.90
CA SER A 338 -18.99 7.99 -14.18
C SER A 338 -20.21 7.57 -14.99
N GLU A 339 -21.26 8.41 -14.96
CA GLU A 339 -22.35 8.42 -15.94
C GLU A 339 -21.72 8.24 -17.32
N ARG A 340 -21.87 7.04 -17.90
CA ARG A 340 -21.87 6.93 -19.34
C ARG A 340 -23.07 7.75 -19.79
N SER A 341 -22.83 9.00 -20.16
CA SER A 341 -23.74 9.73 -21.02
C SER A 341 -23.93 8.87 -22.26
N VAL A 342 -25.01 8.09 -22.25
CA VAL A 342 -25.55 7.44 -23.43
C VAL A 342 -25.96 8.61 -24.31
N GLU A 343 -25.08 8.99 -25.23
CA GLU A 343 -25.50 9.69 -26.44
C GLU A 343 -26.47 8.75 -27.13
N ASN A 344 -27.77 8.97 -26.88
CA ASN A 344 -28.83 8.34 -27.62
C ASN A 344 -28.57 8.64 -29.09
N GLY A 345 -28.22 7.59 -29.83
CA GLY A 345 -28.30 7.58 -31.27
C GLY A 345 -29.72 7.96 -31.68
N SER A 346 -29.85 9.07 -32.38
CA SER A 346 -30.94 9.25 -33.33
C SER A 346 -30.45 8.68 -34.67
N GLU A 347 -30.76 7.40 -34.91
CA GLU A 347 -30.80 6.85 -36.25
C GLU A 347 -31.91 7.54 -37.05
N ILE A 348 -31.50 8.09 -38.19
CA ILE A 348 -32.11 7.94 -39.53
C ILE A 348 -33.64 7.75 -39.59
N SER A 349 -34.31 8.76 -40.13
CA SER A 349 -35.21 8.60 -41.28
C SER A 349 -35.14 9.85 -42.16
#